data_AF-A0A955MGM1-F1
#
_entry.id   AF-A0A955MGM1-F1
#
_cell.length_a   1.000
_cell.length_b   1.000
_cell.length_c   1.000
_cell.angle_alpha   90.00
_cell.angle_beta   90.00
_cell.angle_gamma   90.00
#
_symmetry.space_group_name_H-M   'P 1'
#
loop_
_entity.id
_entity.type
_entity.pdbx_description
1 polymer ?
#
loop_
_entity_poly.entity_id
_entity_poly.type
_entity_poly.pdbx_seq_one_letter_code
_entity_poly.pdbx_strand_id
1 'polypeptide(L)'
;MKRVFVGFLFVMMIGVSPAFAAKDGKGASDQAYEHANENAVFNQVGDWFATVGKSDEEKARIKAQRKAERKVKHAEKKAKKRRKWIRNGRKKRSRRKNGKVLVKKVINWIESISEVF
;
A
#
# COMPACT_ATOMS: atom_id res chain seq x y z
N MET A 1 -35.68 -25.55 -23.35
CA MET A 1 -34.73 -24.47 -23.73
C MET A 1 -34.36 -23.54 -22.56
N LYS A 2 -35.30 -23.03 -21.75
CA LYS A 2 -35.01 -22.08 -20.64
C LYS A 2 -34.03 -22.61 -19.58
N ARG A 3 -34.06 -23.91 -19.27
CA ARG A 3 -33.17 -24.54 -18.26
C ARG A 3 -31.70 -24.65 -18.71
N VAL A 4 -31.46 -24.76 -20.02
CA VAL A 4 -30.11 -24.80 -20.60
C VAL A 4 -29.49 -23.40 -20.57
N PHE A 5 -30.31 -22.36 -20.76
CA PHE A 5 -29.87 -20.97 -20.72
C PHE A 5 -29.42 -20.53 -19.32
N VAL A 6 -30.12 -20.98 -18.26
CA VAL A 6 -29.75 -20.70 -16.86
C VAL A 6 -28.44 -21.40 -16.47
N GLY A 7 -28.22 -22.64 -16.93
CA GLY A 7 -26.95 -23.35 -16.71
C GLY A 7 -25.77 -22.66 -17.39
N PHE A 8 -25.96 -22.17 -18.62
CA PHE A 8 -24.92 -21.45 -19.36
C PHE A 8 -24.51 -20.13 -18.67
N LEU A 9 -25.48 -19.41 -18.12
CA LEU A 9 -25.24 -18.15 -17.41
C LEU A 9 -24.47 -18.37 -16.09
N PHE A 10 -24.73 -19.49 -15.40
CA PHE A 10 -24.04 -19.86 -14.17
C PHE A 10 -22.59 -20.29 -14.43
N VAL A 11 -22.32 -21.00 -15.53
CA VAL A 11 -20.96 -21.38 -15.94
C VAL A 11 -20.12 -20.16 -16.36
N MET A 12 -20.73 -19.18 -17.02
CA MET A 12 -20.06 -17.90 -17.36
C MET A 12 -19.68 -17.06 -16.13
N MET A 13 -20.42 -17.15 -15.02
CA MET A 13 -20.09 -16.46 -13.77
C MET A 13 -18.90 -17.08 -13.02
N ILE A 14 -18.63 -18.38 -13.19
CA ILE A 14 -17.52 -19.07 -12.52
C ILE A 14 -16.19 -18.90 -13.29
N GLY A 15 -16.26 -18.57 -14.58
CA GLY A 15 -15.11 -18.46 -15.47
C GLY A 15 -14.30 -17.15 -15.39
N VAL A 16 -14.76 -16.13 -14.65
CA VAL A 16 -14.01 -14.87 -14.49
C VAL A 16 -13.04 -15.02 -13.32
N SER A 17 -12.07 -15.92 -13.45
CA SER A 17 -10.90 -15.94 -12.56
C SER A 17 -10.00 -14.76 -12.93
N PRO A 18 -9.84 -13.75 -12.06
CA PRO A 18 -8.85 -12.73 -12.32
C PRO A 18 -7.47 -13.33 -12.04
N ALA A 19 -6.77 -13.72 -13.10
CA ALA A 19 -5.34 -14.00 -13.07
C ALA A 19 -4.55 -12.69 -12.86
N PHE A 20 -4.79 -11.98 -11.74
CA PHE A 20 -3.95 -10.88 -11.32
C PHE A 20 -2.77 -11.44 -10.53
N ALA A 21 -1.76 -11.88 -11.29
CA ALA A 21 -0.41 -12.08 -10.78
C ALA A 21 0.18 -10.71 -10.35
N ALA A 22 -0.06 -10.33 -9.10
CA ALA A 22 0.58 -9.17 -8.49
C ALA A 22 2.04 -9.52 -8.17
N LYS A 23 2.96 -9.06 -9.02
CA LYS A 23 4.41 -9.33 -8.97
C LYS A 23 5.15 -8.64 -7.81
N ASP A 24 4.46 -7.94 -6.91
CA ASP A 24 5.07 -7.20 -5.81
C ASP A 24 4.21 -7.24 -4.55
N GLY A 25 4.49 -8.24 -3.68
CA GLY A 25 4.29 -8.37 -2.22
C GLY A 25 3.37 -7.47 -1.39
N LYS A 26 2.40 -6.77 -1.97
CA LYS A 26 1.32 -6.04 -1.32
C LYS A 26 0.04 -6.48 -1.99
N GLY A 27 -0.91 -6.99 -1.21
CA GLY A 27 -2.16 -7.52 -1.73
C GLY A 27 -2.82 -6.54 -2.70
N ALA A 28 -3.43 -7.07 -3.77
CA ALA A 28 -4.06 -6.28 -4.82
C ALA A 28 -5.02 -5.19 -4.29
N SER A 29 -5.63 -5.43 -3.12
CA SER A 29 -6.42 -4.46 -2.38
C SER A 29 -5.63 -3.20 -1.97
N ASP A 30 -4.44 -3.35 -1.38
CA ASP A 30 -3.63 -2.22 -0.89
C ASP A 30 -3.10 -1.33 -2.00
N GLN A 31 -2.74 -1.89 -3.16
CA GLN A 31 -2.35 -1.09 -4.33
C GLN A 31 -3.54 -0.34 -4.94
N ALA A 32 -4.71 -0.99 -5.02
CA ALA A 32 -5.93 -0.32 -5.45
C ALA A 32 -6.29 0.84 -4.53
N TYR A 33 -6.18 0.69 -3.21
CA TYR A 33 -6.41 1.79 -2.25
C TYR A 33 -5.37 2.91 -2.30
N GLU A 34 -4.13 2.64 -2.73
CA GLU A 34 -3.08 3.67 -2.83
C GLU A 34 -3.20 4.54 -4.10
N HIS A 35 -3.76 4.00 -5.18
CA HIS A 35 -3.97 4.71 -6.45
C HIS A 35 -5.43 5.04 -6.76
N ALA A 36 -6.36 4.58 -5.93
CA ALA A 36 -7.77 4.86 -6.10
C ALA A 36 -8.07 6.35 -6.05
N ASN A 37 -8.54 6.84 -7.18
CA ASN A 37 -9.23 8.10 -7.32
C ASN A 37 -10.39 8.17 -6.30
N GLU A 38 -10.79 9.35 -5.86
CA GLU A 38 -11.88 9.51 -4.87
C GLU A 38 -13.19 8.82 -5.32
N ASN A 39 -13.32 8.58 -6.63
CA ASN A 39 -14.42 7.88 -7.32
C ASN A 39 -14.22 6.36 -7.53
N ALA A 40 -13.24 5.72 -6.88
CA ALA A 40 -13.05 4.28 -7.03
C ALA A 40 -14.30 3.48 -6.64
N VAL A 41 -14.57 2.39 -7.36
CA VAL A 41 -15.80 1.59 -7.23
C VAL A 41 -16.06 1.14 -5.78
N PHE A 42 -15.01 0.78 -5.03
CA PHE A 42 -15.15 0.39 -3.62
C PHE A 42 -15.59 1.54 -2.70
N ASN A 43 -15.21 2.80 -3.00
CA ASN A 43 -15.67 3.97 -2.24
C ASN A 43 -17.16 4.20 -2.50
N GLN A 44 -17.60 4.02 -3.76
CA GLN A 44 -19.01 4.14 -4.12
C GLN A 44 -19.86 3.05 -3.46
N VAL A 45 -19.40 1.79 -3.46
CA VAL A 45 -20.08 0.69 -2.77
C VAL A 45 -20.15 0.94 -1.26
N GLY A 46 -19.03 1.33 -0.63
CA GLY A 46 -19.01 1.64 0.80
C GLY A 46 -19.87 2.85 1.18
N ASP A 47 -19.94 3.86 0.31
CA ASP A 47 -20.82 5.01 0.50
C ASP A 47 -22.29 4.65 0.27
N TRP A 48 -22.59 3.73 -0.65
CA TRP A 48 -23.95 3.21 -0.82
C TRP A 48 -24.41 2.46 0.43
N PHE A 49 -23.62 1.52 0.94
CA PHE A 49 -23.93 0.81 2.21
C PHE A 49 -24.17 1.75 3.39
N ALA A 50 -23.47 2.88 3.45
CA ALA A 50 -23.65 3.85 4.54
C ALA A 50 -24.76 4.86 4.33
N THR A 51 -25.31 4.92 3.12
CA THR A 51 -26.39 5.83 2.74
C THR A 51 -27.72 5.10 2.51
N VAL A 52 -27.72 3.77 2.46
CA VAL A 52 -28.93 2.93 2.40
C VAL A 52 -29.79 3.20 3.64
N GLY A 53 -31.06 3.57 3.42
CA GLY A 53 -32.05 3.84 4.46
C GLY A 53 -31.96 5.20 5.15
N LYS A 54 -31.09 6.10 4.70
CA LYS A 54 -30.90 7.45 5.29
C LYS A 54 -31.63 8.53 4.49
N SER A 55 -31.96 9.67 5.13
CA SER A 55 -32.51 10.84 4.44
C SER A 55 -31.43 11.51 3.57
N ASP A 56 -31.81 12.21 2.51
CA ASP A 56 -30.83 12.78 1.57
C ASP A 56 -29.89 13.80 2.21
N GLU A 57 -30.36 14.52 3.23
CA GLU A 57 -29.55 15.41 4.06
C GLU A 57 -28.50 14.65 4.89
N GLU A 58 -28.89 13.55 5.54
CA GLU A 58 -27.95 12.68 6.24
C GLU A 58 -26.94 12.05 5.28
N LYS A 59 -27.38 11.63 4.08
CA LYS A 59 -26.47 11.08 3.06
C LYS A 59 -25.41 12.10 2.64
N ALA A 60 -25.80 13.36 2.45
CA ALA A 60 -24.87 14.43 2.10
C ALA A 60 -23.83 14.67 3.21
N ARG A 61 -24.27 14.71 4.49
CA ARG A 61 -23.34 14.82 5.65
C ARG A 61 -22.39 13.63 5.73
N ILE A 62 -22.90 12.39 5.61
CA ILE A 62 -22.09 11.17 5.68
C ILE A 62 -21.04 11.15 4.56
N LYS A 63 -21.43 11.50 3.32
CA LYS A 63 -20.48 11.58 2.19
C LYS A 63 -19.40 12.65 2.43
N ALA A 64 -19.77 13.82 2.93
CA ALA A 64 -18.83 14.90 3.21
C ALA A 64 -17.83 14.50 4.31
N GLN A 65 -18.32 13.93 5.41
CA GLN A 65 -17.51 13.46 6.52
C GLN A 65 -16.51 12.39 6.07
N ARG A 66 -16.98 11.38 5.34
CA ARG A 66 -16.12 10.30 4.82
C ARG A 66 -15.07 10.79 3.84
N LYS A 67 -15.40 11.78 2.99
CA LYS A 67 -14.41 12.43 2.13
C LYS A 67 -13.33 13.14 2.94
N ALA A 68 -13.70 13.87 3.98
CA ALA A 68 -12.74 14.54 4.86
C ALA A 68 -11.81 13.53 5.55
N GLU A 69 -12.37 12.46 6.12
CA GLU A 69 -11.59 11.39 6.76
C GLU A 69 -10.60 10.72 5.81
N ARG A 70 -11.03 10.44 4.56
CA ARG A 70 -10.13 9.90 3.52
C ARG A 70 -8.96 10.84 3.26
N LYS A 71 -9.21 12.15 3.12
CA LYS A 71 -8.14 13.15 2.89
C LYS A 71 -7.13 13.20 4.05
N VAL A 72 -7.61 13.19 5.29
CA VAL A 72 -6.75 13.14 6.48
C VAL A 72 -5.90 11.87 6.48
N LYS A 73 -6.52 10.71 6.24
CA LYS A 73 -5.82 9.42 6.20
C LYS A 73 -4.77 9.35 5.09
N HIS A 74 -5.04 9.93 3.93
CA HIS A 74 -4.06 10.04 2.84
C HIS A 74 -2.89 10.97 3.23
N ALA A 75 -3.17 12.10 3.88
CA ALA A 75 -2.14 13.02 4.36
C ALA A 75 -1.25 12.34 5.41
N GLU A 76 -1.83 11.63 6.37
CA GLU A 76 -1.11 10.89 7.40
C GLU A 76 -0.27 9.76 6.80
N LYS A 77 -0.84 8.96 5.87
CA LYS A 77 -0.09 7.92 5.16
C LYS A 77 1.10 8.50 4.40
N LYS A 78 0.94 9.64 3.71
CA LYS A 78 2.05 10.32 3.01
C LYS A 78 3.13 10.78 4.01
N ALA A 79 2.74 11.34 5.16
CA ALA A 79 3.67 11.74 6.21
C ALA A 79 4.43 10.53 6.80
N LYS A 80 3.71 9.42 7.09
CA LYS A 80 4.29 8.18 7.62
C LYS A 80 5.25 7.52 6.62
N LYS A 81 4.89 7.49 5.33
CA LYS A 81 5.78 7.04 4.25
C LYS A 81 7.06 7.88 4.22
N ARG A 82 6.96 9.21 4.22
CA ARG A 82 8.13 10.11 4.26
C ARG A 82 9.02 9.85 5.48
N ARG A 83 8.44 9.72 6.67
CA ARG A 83 9.19 9.39 7.90
C ARG A 83 9.91 8.04 7.79
N LYS A 84 9.24 7.01 7.24
CA LYS A 84 9.87 5.69 7.00
C LYS A 84 11.02 5.78 5.99
N TRP A 85 10.84 6.51 4.89
CA TRP A 85 11.91 6.74 3.90
C TRP A 85 13.12 7.42 4.51
N ILE A 86 12.92 8.48 5.30
CA ILE A 86 13.99 9.18 6.01
C ILE A 86 14.69 8.25 7.01
N ARG A 87 13.94 7.50 7.83
CA ARG A 87 14.49 6.56 8.81
C ARG A 87 15.33 5.45 8.15
N ASN A 88 14.82 4.87 7.07
CA ASN A 88 15.52 3.83 6.33
C ASN A 88 16.75 4.37 5.62
N GLY A 89 16.67 5.58 5.06
CA GLY A 89 17.83 6.29 4.49
C GLY A 89 18.92 6.55 5.52
N ARG A 90 18.56 7.01 6.73
CA ARG A 90 19.50 7.20 7.85
C ARG A 90 20.16 5.88 8.27
N LYS A 91 19.38 4.80 8.42
CA LYS A 91 19.93 3.46 8.74
C LYS A 91 20.90 2.96 7.66
N LYS A 92 20.57 3.13 6.37
CA LYS A 92 21.50 2.77 5.28
C LYS A 92 22.78 3.59 5.31
N ARG A 93 22.69 4.90 5.58
CA ARG A 93 23.88 5.77 5.74
C ARG A 93 24.71 5.38 6.96
N SER A 94 24.11 5.04 8.10
CA SER A 94 24.88 4.62 9.28
C SER A 94 25.61 3.30 9.03
N ARG A 95 24.98 2.33 8.36
CA ARG A 95 25.64 1.08 7.96
C ARG A 95 26.84 1.31 7.04
N ARG A 96 26.72 2.24 6.08
CA ARG A 96 27.85 2.62 5.20
C ARG A 96 28.98 3.28 5.97
N LYS A 97 28.67 4.19 6.92
CA LYS A 97 29.69 4.81 7.77
C LYS A 97 30.39 3.78 8.65
N ASN A 98 29.64 2.91 9.32
CA ASN A 98 30.20 1.86 10.17
C ASN A 98 31.05 0.86 9.36
N GLY A 99 30.62 0.49 8.16
CA GLY A 99 31.41 -0.36 7.27
C GLY A 99 32.74 0.28 6.88
N LYS A 100 32.74 1.58 6.52
CA LYS A 100 33.99 2.32 6.22
C LYS A 100 34.92 2.41 7.43
N VAL A 101 34.38 2.62 8.63
CA VAL A 101 35.16 2.64 9.88
C VAL A 101 35.78 1.27 10.15
N LEU A 102 35.01 0.19 9.94
CA LEU A 102 35.50 -1.18 10.14
C LEU A 102 36.65 -1.50 9.16
N VAL A 103 36.47 -1.18 7.87
CA VAL A 103 37.52 -1.38 6.84
C VAL A 103 38.78 -0.60 7.19
N LYS A 104 38.65 0.66 7.63
CA LYS A 104 39.81 1.47 8.04
C LYS A 104 40.51 0.89 9.27
N LYS A 105 39.78 0.37 10.25
CA LYS A 105 40.37 -0.34 11.40
C LYS A 105 41.15 -1.59 10.97
N VAL A 106 40.62 -2.36 10.02
CA VAL A 106 41.28 -3.56 9.49
C VAL A 106 42.57 -3.19 8.77
N ILE A 107 42.56 -2.16 7.92
CA ILE A 107 43.77 -1.68 7.23
C ILE A 107 44.83 -1.25 8.23
N ASN A 108 44.49 -0.40 9.20
CA ASN A 108 45.43 0.04 10.24
C ASN A 108 45.98 -1.13 11.06
N TRP A 109 45.18 -2.16 11.31
CA TRP A 109 45.63 -3.36 12.04
C TRP A 109 46.63 -4.18 11.21
N ILE A 110 46.42 -4.30 9.90
CA ILE A 110 47.37 -4.96 8.99
C ILE A 110 48.69 -4.18 8.93
N GLU A 111 48.64 -2.85 8.80
CA GLU A 111 49.82 -1.98 8.80
C GLU A 111 50.63 -2.13 10.09
N SER A 112 49.95 -2.15 11.24
CA SER A 112 50.60 -2.36 12.54
C SER A 112 51.27 -3.72 12.68
N ILE A 113 50.82 -4.75 11.98
CA ILE A 113 51.47 -6.07 11.98
C ILE A 113 52.71 -6.05 11.09
N SER A 114 52.64 -5.38 9.92
CA SER A 114 53.79 -5.26 9.03
C SER A 114 54.93 -4.39 9.58
N GLU A 115 54.67 -3.52 10.55
CA GLU A 115 55.74 -2.76 11.23
C GLU A 115 56.45 -3.58 12.32
N VAL A 116 55.84 -4.68 12.78
CA VAL A 116 56.36 -5.52 13.87
C VAL A 116 57.18 -6.72 13.35
N PHE A 117 56.97 -7.12 12.08
CA PHE A 117 57.70 -8.19 11.39
C PHE A 117 58.71 -7.63 10.40
#